data_AF-A0A3A0FKG2-F1
#
_entry.id   AF-A0A3A0FKG2-F1
#
_cell.length_a   1.000
_cell.length_b   1.000
_cell.length_c   1.000
_cell.angle_alpha   90.00
_cell.angle_beta   90.00
_cell.angle_gamma   90.00
#
_symmetry.space_group_name_H-M   'P 1'
#
loop_
_entity.id
_entity.type
_entity.pdbx_description
1 polymer ?
#
loop_
_entity_poly.entity_id
_entity_poly.type
_entity_poly.pdbx_seq_one_letter_code
_entity_poly.pdbx_strand_id
1 'polypeptide(L)' 'DDQRQRCEVWTRVMGYHRPVSSFNIGKKGEFAERTYFQEARCELSKR' A
#
# COMPACT_ATOMS: atom_id res chain seq x y z
N ASP A 1 28.56 -1.36 9.41
CA ASP A 1 27.28 -1.12 8.70
C ASP A 1 26.38 -2.37 8.73
N ASP A 2 26.86 -3.47 9.31
CA ASP A 2 26.25 -4.81 9.27
C ASP A 2 25.08 -5.05 10.24
N GLN A 3 24.62 -4.02 10.94
CA GLN A 3 23.54 -4.09 11.94
C GLN A 3 22.23 -3.44 11.47
N ARG A 4 22.17 -2.97 10.21
CA ARG A 4 20.93 -2.36 9.68
C ARG A 4 19.88 -3.44 9.40
N GLN A 5 18.85 -3.50 10.23
CA GLN A 5 17.67 -4.31 9.95
C GLN A 5 16.76 -3.59 8.94
N ARG A 6 16.28 -4.29 7.91
CA ARG A 6 15.29 -3.73 6.99
C ARG A 6 13.97 -3.52 7.73
N CYS A 7 13.39 -2.34 7.56
CA CYS A 7 12.03 -2.06 8.02
C CYS A 7 11.05 -2.87 7.17
N GLU A 8 10.19 -3.65 7.82
CA GLU A 8 9.12 -4.36 7.12
C GLU A 8 7.89 -3.47 7.00
N VAL A 9 7.42 -3.30 5.76
CA VAL A 9 6.22 -2.52 5.46
C VAL A 9 5.01 -3.46 5.44
N TRP A 10 3.96 -3.09 6.16
CA TRP A 10 2.72 -3.84 6.26
C TRP A 10 1.56 -3.07 5.63
N THR A 11 0.66 -3.77 4.96
CA THR A 11 -0.53 -3.16 4.34
C THR A 11 -1.75 -4.05 4.48
N ARG A 12 -2.94 -3.46 4.32
CA ARG A 12 -4.20 -4.20 4.42
C ARG A 12 -4.51 -4.94 3.12
N VAL A 13 -4.80 -6.24 3.23
CA VAL A 13 -5.27 -7.11 2.16
C VAL A 13 -6.58 -7.74 2.63
N MET A 14 -7.69 -7.46 1.93
CA MET A 14 -9.01 -8.05 2.21
C MET A 14 -9.42 -8.01 3.69
N GLY A 15 -9.00 -6.99 4.44
CA GLY A 15 -9.38 -6.80 5.84
C GLY A 15 -8.30 -7.11 6.89
N TYR A 16 -7.21 -7.80 6.56
CA TYR A 16 -6.11 -8.08 7.52
C TYR A 16 -4.78 -7.48 7.08
N HIS A 17 -3.83 -7.34 8.01
CA HIS A 17 -2.49 -6.83 7.71
C HIS A 17 -1.59 -7.96 7.20
N ARG A 18 -0.90 -7.72 6.09
CA ARG A 18 0.06 -8.64 5.47
C ARG A 18 1.34 -7.87 5.13
N PRO A 19 2.54 -8.43 5.34
CA PRO A 19 3.77 -7.75 4.98
C PRO A 19 3.90 -7.69 3.46
N VAL A 20 4.32 -6.54 2.93
CA VAL A 20 4.51 -6.31 1.49
C VAL A 20 5.60 -7.23 0.92
N SER A 21 6.59 -7.59 1.75
CA SER A 21 7.66 -8.55 1.44
C SER A 21 7.13 -9.93 1.01
N SER A 22 5.95 -10.33 1.48
CA SER A 22 5.32 -11.63 1.22
C SER A 22 4.52 -11.69 -0.10
N PHE A 23 4.44 -10.60 -0.87
CA PHE A 23 3.59 -10.57 -2.07
C PHE A 23 4.17 -11.42 -3.21
N ASN A 24 3.32 -12.22 -3.85
CA ASN A 24 3.66 -12.92 -5.09
C ASN A 24 3.55 -11.96 -6.30
N ILE A 25 3.96 -12.41 -7.49
CA ILE A 25 4.00 -11.56 -8.70
C ILE A 25 2.63 -10.95 -9.02
N GLY A 26 1.56 -11.76 -8.98
CA GLY A 26 0.21 -11.26 -9.24
C GLY A 26 -0.24 -10.19 -8.24
N LYS A 27 0.05 -10.39 -6.94
CA LYS A 27 -0.31 -9.43 -5.90
C LYS A 27 0.50 -8.14 -5.99
N LYS A 28 1.76 -8.20 -6.43
CA LYS A 28 2.59 -7.02 -6.70
C LYS A 28 1.98 -6.17 -7.82
N GLY A 29 1.50 -6.81 -8.90
CA GLY A 29 0.77 -6.14 -9.98
C GLY A 29 -0.51 -5.46 -9.49
N GLU A 30 -1.39 -6.22 -8.85
CA GLU A 30 -2.63 -5.67 -8.27
C GLU A 30 -2.35 -4.51 -7.30
N PHE A 31 -1.32 -4.62 -6.46
CA PHE A 31 -0.96 -3.56 -5.52
C PHE A 31 -0.48 -2.28 -6.21
N ALA A 32 0.29 -2.41 -7.31
CA ALA A 32 0.79 -1.27 -8.08
C ALA A 32 -0.33 -0.52 -8.83
N GLU A 33 -1.42 -1.21 -9.17
CA GLU A 33 -2.58 -0.63 -9.86
C GLU A 33 -3.56 0.09 -8.89
N ARG A 34 -3.35 -0.01 -7.57
CA ARG A 34 -4.23 0.63 -6.59
C ARG A 34 -4.19 2.14 -6.71
N THR A 35 -5.37 2.75 -6.79
CA THR A 35 -5.53 4.20 -6.74
C THR A 35 -5.84 4.64 -5.32
N TYR A 36 -5.15 5.69 -4.86
CA TYR A 36 -5.43 6.32 -3.58
C TYR A 36 -6.46 7.41 -3.74
N PHE A 37 -7.33 7.53 -2.74
CA PHE A 37 -8.22 8.68 -2.64
C PHE A 37 -7.40 9.98 -2.54
N GLN A 38 -7.85 11.02 -3.25
CA GLN A 38 -7.26 12.35 -3.20
C GLN A 38 -8.37 13.37 -2.97
N GLU A 39 -8.43 13.94 -1.76
CA GLU A 39 -9.49 14.87 -1.36
C GLU A 39 -9.63 16.07 -2.31
N ALA A 40 -8.51 16.64 -2.77
CA ALA A 40 -8.52 17.75 -3.72
C ALA A 40 -9.16 17.42 -5.08
N ARG A 41 -9.29 16.13 -5.43
CA ARG A 41 -9.99 15.68 -6.64
C ARG A 41 -11.49 15.46 -6.41
N CYS A 42 -11.98 15.59 -5.18
CA CYS A 42 -13.40 15.48 -4.88
C CYS A 42 -14.10 16.82 -5.08
N GLU A 43 -15.03 16.87 -6.02
CA GLU A 43 -15.76 18.08 -6.41
C GLU A 43 -16.68 18.64 -5.30
N LEU A 44 -16.99 17.82 -4.29
CA LEU A 44 -17.79 18.21 -3.11
C LEU A 44 -17.03 19.09 -2.09
N SER A 45 -15.71 19.24 -2.20
CA SER A 45 -14.89 20.01 -1.26
C SER A 45 -15.04 21.54 -1.38
N LYS A 46 -15.66 22.06 -2.44
CA LYS A 46 -15.77 23.51 -2.73
C LYS A 46 -16.93 24.22 -2.01
N ARG A 47 -17.26 23.82 -0.78
CA ARG A 47 -18.22 24.59 0.03
C ARG A 47 -17.55 25.76 0.72
#